data_AF-A0A1I7VTW0-F1
#
_entry.id   AF-A0A1I7VTW0-F1
#
_cell.length_a   1.000
_cell.length_b   1.000
_cell.length_c   1.000
_cell.angle_alpha   90.00
_cell.angle_beta   90.00
_cell.angle_gamma   90.00
#
_symmetry.space_group_name_H-M   'P 1'
#
loop_
_entity.id
_entity.type
_entity.pdbx_description
1 polymer ?
#
loop_
_entity_poly.entity_id
_entity_poly.type
_entity_poly.pdbx_seq_one_letter_code
_entity_poly.pdbx_strand_id
1 'polypeptide(L)'
;MRKLLTEKYGDSSMTTKLLYNELKSIKRNEKEWIEAVEKRERIFRQLEVLDENLEHSSIESVVESRLSRWILDKAYHQKTNGSPWSILKLRRFLGVLHGQY
;
A
#
# COMPACT_ATOMS: atom_id res chain seq x y z
N MET A 1 24.24 -19.55 -12.03
CA MET A 1 23.67 -18.20 -12.26
C MET A 1 22.54 -17.85 -11.28
N ARG A 2 22.70 -18.03 -9.96
CA ARG A 2 21.66 -17.73 -8.96
C ARG A 2 22.16 -17.12 -7.63
N LYS A 3 23.43 -16.71 -7.55
CA LYS A 3 24.03 -16.16 -6.32
C LYS A 3 24.63 -14.75 -6.45
N LEU A 4 24.74 -14.21 -7.67
CA LEU A 4 25.39 -12.91 -7.91
C LEU A 4 24.48 -11.69 -7.73
N LEU A 5 23.17 -11.88 -7.61
CA LEU A 5 22.24 -10.77 -7.33
C LEU A 5 22.13 -10.46 -5.83
N THR A 6 22.48 -11.38 -4.93
CA THR A 6 22.34 -11.14 -3.49
C THR A 6 23.40 -10.17 -2.94
N GLU A 7 24.60 -10.13 -3.52
CA GLU A 7 25.67 -9.21 -3.08
C GLU A 7 25.47 -7.76 -3.55
N LYS A 8 24.72 -7.53 -4.63
CA LYS A 8 24.36 -6.16 -5.07
C LYS A 8 23.09 -5.60 -4.38
N TYR A 9 22.30 -6.47 -3.74
CA TYR A 9 20.97 -6.19 -3.18
C TYR A 9 20.91 -6.27 -1.64
N GLY A 10 22.05 -6.31 -0.95
CA GLY A 10 22.08 -6.18 0.53
C GLY A 10 21.29 -4.96 1.03
N ASP A 11 21.21 -3.90 0.23
CA ASP A 11 20.42 -2.69 0.49
C ASP A 11 18.93 -2.81 0.13
N SER A 12 18.59 -3.48 -0.97
CA SER A 12 17.19 -3.56 -1.45
C SER A 12 16.32 -4.39 -0.50
N SER A 13 16.82 -5.52 0.05
CA SER A 13 16.08 -6.28 1.05
C SER A 13 15.84 -5.50 2.35
N MET A 14 16.82 -4.68 2.75
CA MET A 14 16.71 -3.81 3.91
C MET A 14 15.71 -2.67 3.66
N THR A 15 15.75 -2.09 2.46
CA THR A 15 14.85 -1.02 2.02
C THR A 15 13.42 -1.51 1.96
N THR A 16 13.16 -2.66 1.34
CA THR A 16 11.84 -3.29 1.34
C THR A 16 11.35 -3.53 2.77
N LYS A 17 12.15 -4.15 3.64
CA LYS A 17 11.77 -4.37 5.05
C LYS A 17 11.45 -3.07 5.79
N LEU A 18 12.22 -2.01 5.54
CA LEU A 18 11.98 -0.69 6.12
C LEU A 18 10.64 -0.12 5.65
N LEU A 19 10.35 -0.17 4.34
CA LEU A 19 9.10 0.28 3.75
C LEU A 19 7.88 -0.47 4.30
N TYR A 20 7.99 -1.79 4.47
CA TYR A 20 6.95 -2.59 5.11
C TYR A 20 6.75 -2.22 6.59
N ASN A 21 7.83 -1.99 7.33
CA ASN A 21 7.76 -1.54 8.71
C ASN A 21 7.14 -0.14 8.82
N GLU A 22 7.49 0.78 7.93
CA GLU A 22 6.87 2.10 7.84
C GLU A 22 5.38 1.99 7.54
N LEU A 23 4.99 1.18 6.55
CA LEU A 23 3.60 0.92 6.19
C LEU A 23 2.80 0.40 7.39
N LYS A 24 3.40 -0.53 8.15
CA LYS A 24 2.80 -1.09 9.37
C LYS A 24 2.72 -0.07 10.52
N SER A 25 3.65 0.88 10.56
CA SER A 25 3.73 1.95 11.56
C SER A 25 2.73 3.09 11.32
N ILE A 26 2.24 3.24 10.08
CA ILE A 26 1.18 4.20 9.75
C ILE A 26 -0.01 3.97 10.69
N LYS A 27 -0.26 4.96 11.55
CA LYS A 27 -1.38 4.93 12.47
C LYS A 27 -2.66 5.10 11.67
N ARG A 28 -3.70 4.39 12.10
CA ARG A 28 -5.06 4.63 11.62
C ARG A 28 -5.53 5.96 12.22
N ASN A 29 -5.48 7.02 11.42
CA ASN A 29 -5.99 8.34 11.79
C ASN A 29 -7.20 8.69 10.92
N GLU A 30 -8.27 9.18 11.54
CA GLU A 30 -9.48 9.65 10.84
C GLU A 30 -9.40 11.12 10.45
N LYS A 31 -8.61 11.95 11.17
CA LYS A 31 -8.41 13.37 10.83
C LYS A 31 -7.33 13.56 9.76
N GLU A 32 -6.21 12.85 9.88
CA GLU A 32 -5.06 12.96 8.96
C GLU A 32 -5.01 11.76 7.99
N TRP A 33 -6.18 11.31 7.56
CA TRP A 33 -6.27 10.15 6.67
C TRP A 33 -5.66 10.44 5.30
N ILE A 34 -5.69 11.69 4.83
CA ILE A 34 -5.08 12.14 3.58
C ILE A 34 -3.57 11.92 3.63
N GLU A 35 -2.89 12.44 4.65
CA GLU A 35 -1.44 12.26 4.85
C GLU A 35 -1.09 10.76 4.97
N ALA A 36 -1.90 10.00 5.71
CA ALA A 36 -1.71 8.55 5.84
C ALA A 36 -1.90 7.79 4.51
N VAL A 37 -2.73 8.30 3.60
CA VAL A 37 -2.95 7.76 2.26
C VAL A 37 -1.81 8.14 1.33
N GLU A 38 -1.37 9.40 1.32
CA GLU A 38 -0.23 9.86 0.53
C GLU A 38 1.06 9.14 0.92
N LYS A 39 1.28 8.93 2.22
CA LYS A 39 2.43 8.17 2.72
C LYS A 39 2.41 6.72 2.23
N ARG A 40 1.24 6.06 2.18
CA ARG A 40 1.12 4.72 1.59
C ARG A 40 1.39 4.73 0.10
N GLU A 41 0.84 5.69 -0.61
CA GLU A 41 1.05 5.83 -2.05
C GLU A 41 2.53 6.04 -2.38
N ARG A 42 3.25 6.81 -1.57
CA ARG A 42 4.70 6.97 -1.66
C ARG A 42 5.43 5.64 -1.44
N ILE A 43 5.03 4.87 -0.43
CA ILE A 43 5.61 3.55 -0.15
C ILE A 43 5.32 2.57 -1.30
N PHE A 44 4.11 2.56 -1.85
CA PHE A 44 3.77 1.71 -2.99
C PHE A 44 4.62 2.04 -4.22
N ARG A 45 4.83 3.32 -4.54
CA ARG A 45 5.74 3.72 -5.63
C ARG A 45 7.18 3.27 -5.38
N GLN A 46 7.65 3.32 -4.14
CA GLN A 46 9.00 2.87 -3.80
C GLN A 46 9.14 1.35 -3.91
N LEU A 47 8.12 0.59 -3.50
CA LEU A 47 8.08 -0.87 -3.69
C LEU A 47 7.99 -1.25 -5.17
N GLU A 48 7.22 -0.50 -5.97
CA GLU A 48 7.12 -0.68 -7.43
C GLU A 48 8.47 -0.44 -8.13
N VAL A 49 9.23 0.57 -7.71
CA VAL A 49 10.60 0.84 -8.20
C VAL A 49 11.57 -0.29 -7.84
N LEU A 50 11.34 -0.98 -6.72
CA LEU A 50 12.14 -2.11 -6.27
C LEU A 50 11.72 -3.45 -6.91
N ASP A 51 10.76 -3.43 -7.85
CA ASP A 51 10.15 -4.63 -8.46
C ASP A 51 9.57 -5.59 -7.40
N GLU A 52 9.12 -5.04 -6.26
CA GLU A 52 8.52 -5.83 -5.19
C GLU A 52 7.06 -6.16 -5.49
N ASN A 53 6.63 -7.34 -5.04
CA ASN A 53 5.30 -7.84 -5.32
C ASN A 53 4.27 -7.17 -4.39
N LEU A 54 3.67 -6.10 -4.89
CA LEU A 54 2.60 -5.37 -4.21
C LEU A 54 1.30 -6.18 -4.04
N GLU A 55 1.09 -7.23 -4.82
CA GLU A 55 -0.10 -8.09 -4.76
C GLU A 55 0.04 -9.21 -3.71
N HIS A 56 1.07 -9.15 -2.86
CA HIS A 56 1.18 -10.08 -1.74
C HIS A 56 0.05 -9.82 -0.72
N SER A 57 -0.73 -10.85 -0.41
CA SER A 57 -1.89 -10.78 0.52
C SER A 57 -1.55 -10.15 1.88
N SER A 58 -0.31 -10.29 2.35
CA SER A 58 0.20 -9.61 3.55
C SER A 58 0.17 -8.09 3.47
N ILE A 59 0.50 -7.48 2.31
CA ILE A 59 0.40 -6.03 2.11
C ILE A 59 -1.06 -5.61 2.17
N GLU A 60 -1.92 -6.31 1.44
CA GLU A 60 -3.36 -6.03 1.39
C GLU A 60 -3.97 -6.00 2.79
N SER A 61 -3.68 -7.00 3.61
CA SER A 61 -4.19 -7.09 4.99
C SER A 61 -3.66 -5.98 5.90
N VAL A 62 -2.37 -5.63 5.80
CA VAL A 62 -1.79 -4.52 6.57
C VAL A 62 -2.41 -3.20 6.16
N VAL A 63 -2.58 -2.97 4.87
CA VAL A 63 -3.16 -1.75 4.35
C VAL A 63 -4.62 -1.63 4.77
N GLU A 64 -5.42 -2.68 4.58
CA GLU A 64 -6.82 -2.74 4.99
C GLU A 64 -6.98 -2.48 6.49
N SER A 65 -6.23 -3.17 7.34
CA SER A 65 -6.32 -3.01 8.81
C SER A 65 -5.93 -1.61 9.30
N ARG A 66 -5.07 -0.91 8.56
CA ARG A 66 -4.64 0.46 8.87
C ARG A 66 -5.53 1.54 8.28
N LEU A 67 -6.44 1.21 7.35
CA LEU A 67 -7.38 2.19 6.79
C LEU A 67 -8.52 2.48 7.78
N SER A 68 -9.05 3.69 7.71
CA SER A 68 -10.21 4.09 8.51
C SER A 68 -11.46 3.34 8.03
N ARG A 69 -12.34 2.98 8.96
CA ARG A 69 -13.54 2.17 8.67
C ARG A 69 -14.39 2.81 7.58
N TRP A 70 -14.55 4.13 7.60
CA TRP A 70 -15.32 4.86 6.60
C TRP A 70 -14.69 4.84 5.19
N ILE A 71 -13.35 4.75 5.08
CA ILE A 71 -12.64 4.62 3.79
C ILE A 71 -12.89 3.22 3.22
N LEU A 72 -12.77 2.21 4.07
CA LEU A 72 -13.12 0.84 3.71
C LEU A 72 -14.58 0.77 3.28
N ASP A 73 -15.49 1.31 4.07
CA ASP A 73 -16.92 1.37 3.76
C ASP A 73 -17.18 2.01 2.40
N LYS A 74 -16.59 3.17 2.11
CA LYS A 74 -16.67 3.81 0.78
C LYS A 74 -16.07 2.95 -0.34
N ALA A 75 -14.93 2.30 -0.11
CA ALA A 75 -14.30 1.41 -1.08
C ALA A 75 -15.16 0.14 -1.34
N TYR A 76 -15.77 -0.41 -0.29
CA TYR A 76 -16.73 -1.52 -0.35
C TYR A 76 -18.02 -1.10 -1.06
N HIS A 77 -18.49 0.14 -0.88
CA HIS A 77 -19.61 0.69 -1.65
C HIS A 77 -19.28 0.89 -3.14
N GLN A 78 -18.00 1.09 -3.50
CA GLN A 78 -17.57 1.04 -4.91
C GLN A 78 -17.36 -0.39 -5.45
N LYS A 79 -17.26 -1.40 -4.56
CA LYS A 79 -17.00 -2.81 -4.90
C LYS A 79 -18.16 -3.51 -5.60
N THR A 80 -19.33 -2.86 -5.75
CA THR A 80 -20.55 -3.42 -6.36
C THR A 80 -20.36 -3.95 -7.79
N ASN A 81 -19.20 -3.74 -8.43
CA ASN A 81 -18.83 -4.28 -9.74
C ASN A 81 -18.01 -5.59 -9.72
N GLY A 82 -18.09 -6.39 -8.63
CA GLY A 82 -17.86 -7.85 -8.70
C GLY A 82 -16.42 -8.36 -8.89
N SER A 83 -15.40 -7.55 -8.62
CA SER A 83 -14.01 -7.92 -8.89
C SER A 83 -13.17 -7.93 -7.59
N PRO A 84 -12.23 -8.89 -7.40
CA PRO A 84 -11.51 -9.09 -6.13
C PRO A 84 -10.71 -7.86 -5.69
N TRP A 85 -10.53 -7.72 -4.37
CA TRP A 85 -9.75 -6.65 -3.76
C TRP A 85 -8.30 -6.72 -4.26
N SER A 86 -7.71 -5.57 -4.58
CA SER A 86 -6.28 -5.48 -4.94
C SER A 86 -5.71 -4.12 -4.55
N ILE A 87 -4.42 -4.06 -4.25
CA ILE A 87 -3.71 -2.80 -3.98
C ILE A 87 -3.90 -1.80 -5.12
N LEU A 88 -3.91 -2.25 -6.37
CA LEU A 88 -4.14 -1.40 -7.55
C LEU A 88 -5.51 -0.71 -7.53
N LYS A 89 -6.57 -1.41 -7.11
CA LYS A 89 -7.90 -0.81 -6.97
C LYS A 89 -7.97 0.16 -5.81
N LEU A 90 -7.40 -0.20 -4.67
CA LEU A 90 -7.32 0.70 -3.53
C LEU A 90 -6.57 1.98 -3.94
N ARG A 91 -5.44 1.86 -4.65
CA ARG A 91 -4.67 2.98 -5.17
C ARG A 91 -5.50 3.89 -6.07
N ARG A 92 -6.26 3.31 -7.01
CA ARG A 92 -7.20 4.09 -7.85
C ARG A 92 -8.28 4.77 -7.01
N PHE A 93 -8.87 4.06 -6.05
CA PHE A 93 -9.88 4.62 -5.15
C PHE A 93 -9.33 5.79 -4.33
N LEU A 94 -8.15 5.62 -3.73
CA LEU A 94 -7.47 6.66 -2.96
C LEU A 94 -7.09 7.86 -3.83
N GLY A 95 -6.67 7.65 -5.08
CA GLY A 95 -6.41 8.73 -6.03
C GLY A 95 -7.67 9.51 -6.40
N VAL A 96 -8.79 8.83 -6.61
CA VAL A 96 -10.10 9.48 -6.85
C VAL A 96 -10.57 10.23 -5.60
N LEU A 97 -10.43 9.63 -4.42
CA LEU A 97 -10.82 10.22 -3.15
C LEU A 97 -9.99 11.47 -2.84
N HIS A 98 -8.69 11.44 -3.12
CA HIS A 98 -7.79 12.59 -2.98
C HIS A 98 -8.15 13.72 -3.94
N GLY A 99 -8.53 13.43 -5.19
CA GLY A 99 -8.95 14.45 -6.15
C GLY A 99 -10.31 15.11 -5.86
N GLN A 100 -11.05 14.64 -4.85
CA GLN A 100 -12.37 15.16 -4.46
C GLN A 100 -12.36 16.08 -3.22
N TYR A 101 -11.24 16.18 -2.51
CA TYR A 101 -11.06 17.00 -1.31
C TYR A 101 -9.92 18.00 -1.51
#